data_AF-Q2UH21-F1
#
_entry.id   AF-Q2UH21-F1
#
_cell.length_a   1.000
_cell.length_b   1.000
_cell.length_c   1.000
_cell.angle_alpha   90.00
_cell.angle_beta   90.00
_cell.angle_gamma   90.00
#
_symmetry.space_group_name_H-M   'P 1'
#
loop_
_entity.id
_entity.type
_entity.pdbx_description
1 polymer ?
#
loop_
_entity_poly.entity_id
_entity_poly.type
_entity_poly.pdbx_seq_one_letter_code
_entity_poly.pdbx_strand_id
1 'polypeptide(L)'
;MNRFICSGRMLGGSAILLSTIIIVWIVFVNPPQTRILHSSSPQTVSPTHNSSSPWNPSDVRCSGLLDTSHIQVVVKTGSNIIYDKLPTQLLTALRCCQDPLIFADSEQDIGPYHVYDVLANVNETLKATHPDFAYYRTIKDYLSSGRDIRLLRTSRQAAWDLDKYKFIHMLVETWERRPGHDWYVFVEADTYLFWGNLVQWLARMDPAKPLYLGSAATFQSEKFAHGGSGVILSREAMKRVLDGDADLAARYDEHMHDEIYGDYVLMKALKEKGVELSNKWPMMQGEKQNTLPFGPGPNTGSRHGCQPLITMHSVTPVDVNAMWNYEQRRKHPQEPLLIGELYDYFMGRALPSQRDDWYNLSDDLMFRAPGVEGQRQKSPADMTPVEKEAYSSFEQCQKACHEHSKCFQFVYHDQTCGFSFSYRLGYQRDPEGDEGPYKSGWILDKIEKDREDHPCKAPEWL
;
A
#
# COMPACT_ATOMS: atom_id res chain seq x y z
N MET A 1 42.66 44.75 -48.57
CA MET A 1 43.50 45.94 -48.27
C MET A 1 42.76 46.84 -47.30
N ASN A 2 43.09 46.81 -46.01
CA ASN A 2 43.27 48.02 -45.18
C ASN A 2 43.71 47.62 -43.77
N ARG A 3 44.68 48.38 -43.27
CA ARG A 3 45.42 48.25 -42.00
C ARG A 3 44.70 48.99 -40.86
N PHE A 4 45.18 48.68 -39.65
CA PHE A 4 45.49 49.52 -38.46
C PHE A 4 44.83 48.94 -37.19
N ILE A 5 45.53 48.32 -36.23
CA ILE A 5 46.68 48.69 -35.35
C ILE A 5 46.24 49.31 -34.01
N CYS A 6 46.91 48.84 -32.94
CA CYS A 6 47.06 49.35 -31.55
C CYS A 6 45.92 49.07 -30.57
N SER A 7 46.16 48.93 -29.25
CA SER A 7 47.29 48.59 -28.37
C SER A 7 46.73 48.65 -26.92
N GLY A 8 47.27 47.89 -25.95
CA GLY A 8 47.02 48.09 -24.51
C GLY A 8 46.59 46.80 -23.77
N ARG A 9 47.46 45.93 -23.25
CA ARG A 9 48.33 45.99 -22.05
C ARG A 9 47.59 46.05 -20.69
N MET A 10 47.61 44.89 -20.01
CA MET A 10 47.87 44.65 -18.57
C MET A 10 47.10 45.49 -17.53
N LEU A 11 45.96 44.96 -17.03
CA LEU A 11 45.27 45.47 -15.82
C LEU A 11 44.51 44.38 -15.01
N GLY A 12 44.91 43.10 -15.10
CA GLY A 12 44.17 41.98 -14.47
C GLY A 12 44.65 41.48 -13.11
N GLY A 13 45.90 41.78 -12.71
CA GLY A 13 46.52 41.14 -11.53
C GLY A 13 46.23 41.84 -10.18
N SER A 14 46.01 43.15 -10.17
CA SER A 14 45.91 43.93 -8.93
C SER A 14 44.51 43.93 -8.32
N ALA A 15 43.46 43.70 -9.10
CA ALA A 15 42.08 43.70 -8.61
C ALA A 15 41.74 42.46 -7.76
N ILE A 16 42.34 41.31 -8.06
CA ILE A 16 42.03 40.03 -7.40
C ILE A 16 42.65 39.97 -5.99
N LEU A 17 43.87 40.50 -5.83
CA LEU A 17 44.56 40.54 -4.53
C LEU A 17 43.92 41.53 -3.52
N LEU A 18 43.32 42.61 -4.00
CA LEU A 18 42.60 43.55 -3.14
C LEU A 18 41.25 42.97 -2.66
N SER A 19 40.55 42.20 -3.48
CA SER A 19 39.28 41.56 -3.08
C SER A 19 39.44 40.47 -2.02
N THR A 20 40.53 39.69 -2.05
CA THR A 20 40.77 38.64 -1.06
C THR A 20 41.19 39.19 0.30
N ILE A 21 41.97 40.29 0.31
CA ILE A 21 42.37 40.95 1.57
C ILE A 21 41.16 41.59 2.27
N ILE A 22 40.21 42.17 1.54
CA ILE A 22 38.99 42.77 2.12
C ILE A 22 38.08 41.72 2.76
N ILE A 23 37.91 40.55 2.12
CA ILE A 23 37.06 39.48 2.66
C ILE A 23 37.67 38.88 3.94
N VAL A 24 38.99 38.68 3.98
CA VAL A 24 39.67 38.19 5.18
C VAL A 24 39.58 39.21 6.31
N TRP A 25 39.70 40.51 6.02
CA TRP A 25 39.58 41.56 7.04
C TRP A 25 38.16 41.67 7.63
N ILE A 26 37.12 41.49 6.82
CA ILE A 26 35.72 41.50 7.31
C ILE A 26 35.46 40.33 8.27
N VAL A 27 36.03 39.15 8.02
CA VAL A 27 35.86 37.97 8.88
C VAL A 27 36.62 38.11 10.21
N PHE A 28 37.77 38.79 10.22
CA PHE A 28 38.56 38.99 11.45
C PHE A 28 38.07 40.16 12.33
N VAL A 29 37.41 41.17 11.74
CA VAL A 29 36.88 42.33 12.50
C VAL A 29 35.46 42.07 13.04
N ASN A 30 34.67 41.18 12.41
CA ASN A 30 33.36 40.74 12.89
C ASN A 30 33.29 39.20 12.95
N PRO A 31 33.85 38.54 13.98
CA PRO A 31 33.61 37.12 14.17
C PRO A 31 32.10 36.87 14.33
N PRO A 32 31.51 35.88 13.64
CA PRO A 32 30.11 35.54 13.82
C PRO A 32 29.91 35.12 15.28
N GLN A 33 29.19 35.94 16.05
CA GLN A 33 28.74 35.58 17.39
C GLN A 33 27.74 34.42 17.26
N THR A 34 28.23 33.20 17.44
CA THR A 34 27.38 32.07 17.80
C THR A 34 26.81 32.34 19.20
N ARG A 35 25.67 33.02 19.26
CA ARG A 35 24.85 33.03 20.48
C ARG A 35 24.29 31.63 20.66
N ILE A 36 24.98 30.83 21.46
CA ILE A 36 24.37 29.72 22.19
C ILE A 36 23.33 30.37 23.11
N LEU A 37 22.04 30.28 22.74
CA LEU A 37 20.96 30.59 23.66
C LEU A 37 20.92 29.48 24.72
N HIS A 38 21.66 29.68 25.80
CA HIS A 38 21.32 29.08 27.08
C HIS A 38 19.97 29.65 27.52
N SER A 39 18.89 28.96 27.21
CA SER A 39 17.61 29.21 27.87
C SER A 39 17.63 28.49 29.22
N SER A 40 17.75 29.27 30.28
CA SER A 40 17.36 28.86 31.62
C SER A 40 15.93 28.33 31.61
N SER A 41 15.72 27.20 32.27
CA SER A 41 14.41 26.58 32.49
C SER A 41 13.51 27.50 33.32
N PRO A 42 12.29 27.85 32.86
CA PRO A 42 11.22 28.29 33.74
C PRO A 42 10.37 27.07 34.12
N GLN A 43 10.21 26.88 35.42
CA GLN A 43 9.29 25.91 36.03
C GLN A 43 7.84 26.11 35.54
N THR A 44 7.21 24.99 35.18
CA THR A 44 5.80 24.62 35.39
C THR A 44 4.74 25.73 35.38
N VAL A 45 3.99 25.81 34.28
CA VAL A 45 2.51 25.91 34.31
C VAL A 45 1.96 25.10 33.13
N SER A 46 1.29 23.99 33.41
CA SER A 46 0.54 23.22 32.40
C SER A 46 -0.61 24.09 31.87
N PRO A 47 -0.74 24.30 30.54
CA PRO A 47 -1.93 24.93 30.00
C PRO A 47 -3.08 23.92 30.05
N THR A 48 -4.05 24.16 30.93
CA THR A 48 -5.36 23.50 30.87
C THR A 48 -6.09 24.00 29.63
N HIS A 49 -5.89 23.32 28.50
CA HIS A 49 -6.73 23.50 27.33
C HIS A 49 -8.10 22.84 27.58
N ASN A 50 -9.01 23.61 28.18
CA ASN A 50 -10.45 23.37 28.02
C ASN A 50 -10.82 23.74 26.57
N SER A 51 -10.65 22.79 25.66
CA SER A 51 -11.21 22.83 24.31
C SER A 51 -12.55 22.11 24.33
N SER A 52 -13.61 22.85 24.62
CA SER A 52 -14.97 22.43 24.29
C SER A 52 -15.19 22.60 22.79
N SER A 53 -14.72 21.64 22.01
CA SER A 53 -15.08 21.45 20.61
C SER A 53 -16.26 20.47 20.53
N PRO A 54 -17.32 20.73 19.74
CA PRO A 54 -18.48 19.83 19.61
C PRO A 54 -18.19 18.60 18.74
N TRP A 55 -16.93 18.17 18.65
CA TRP A 55 -16.52 16.96 17.94
C TRP A 55 -16.68 15.78 18.89
N ASN A 56 -17.63 14.90 18.57
CA ASN A 56 -17.87 13.68 19.33
C ASN A 56 -16.57 12.85 19.39
N PRO A 57 -15.96 12.65 20.59
CA PRO A 57 -14.65 12.01 20.72
C PRO A 57 -14.65 10.50 20.50
N SER A 58 -15.82 9.86 20.39
CA SER A 58 -15.97 8.43 20.18
C SER A 58 -15.97 8.08 18.68
N ASP A 59 -14.94 7.36 18.23
CA ASP A 59 -14.96 6.72 16.91
C ASP A 59 -16.11 5.70 16.86
N VAL A 60 -17.03 5.88 15.91
CA VAL A 60 -18.27 5.07 15.84
C VAL A 60 -17.96 3.59 15.57
N ARG A 61 -16.79 3.29 15.02
CA ARG A 61 -16.37 1.93 14.65
C ARG A 61 -15.98 1.09 15.86
N CYS A 62 -15.56 1.71 16.96
CA CYS A 62 -15.21 0.99 18.20
C CYS A 62 -16.28 1.12 19.29
N SER A 63 -17.30 1.94 19.06
CA SER A 63 -18.40 2.11 20.01
C SER A 63 -19.32 0.88 19.96
N GLY A 64 -19.44 0.14 21.06
CA GLY A 64 -20.35 -1.03 21.14
C GLY A 64 -19.78 -2.34 20.59
N LEU A 65 -18.49 -2.40 20.27
CA LEU A 65 -17.82 -3.66 19.92
C LEU A 65 -17.58 -4.54 21.16
N LEU A 66 -17.50 -5.85 20.93
CA LEU A 66 -17.03 -6.85 21.91
C LEU A 66 -15.62 -6.51 22.41
N ASP A 67 -15.20 -7.12 23.51
CA ASP A 67 -13.81 -7.03 23.99
C ASP A 67 -12.83 -7.41 22.88
N THR A 68 -11.97 -6.48 22.46
CA THR A 68 -10.98 -6.66 21.40
C THR A 68 -9.56 -6.90 21.92
N SER A 69 -9.37 -7.05 23.24
CA SER A 69 -8.05 -7.24 23.87
C SER A 69 -7.32 -8.52 23.41
N HIS A 70 -8.06 -9.47 22.84
CA HIS A 70 -7.55 -10.74 22.31
C HIS A 70 -7.01 -10.64 20.86
N ILE A 71 -7.05 -9.45 20.24
CA ILE A 71 -6.58 -9.20 18.87
C ILE A 71 -5.36 -8.29 18.90
N GLN A 72 -4.20 -8.81 18.49
CA GLN A 72 -2.98 -8.02 18.29
C GLN A 72 -2.88 -7.56 16.83
N VAL A 73 -2.89 -6.23 16.61
CA VAL A 73 -2.56 -5.67 15.30
C VAL A 73 -1.07 -5.39 15.22
N VAL A 74 -0.44 -5.81 14.12
CA VAL A 74 0.97 -5.62 13.81
C VAL A 74 1.07 -4.81 12.53
N VAL A 75 1.79 -3.70 12.56
CA VAL A 75 1.93 -2.77 11.43
C VAL A 75 3.37 -2.79 10.92
N LYS A 76 3.57 -3.24 9.68
CA LYS A 76 4.86 -3.16 8.98
C LYS A 76 4.96 -1.88 8.17
N THR A 77 6.12 -1.23 8.18
CA THR A 77 6.42 -0.07 7.32
C THR A 77 7.90 -0.02 6.90
N GLY A 78 8.22 0.82 5.92
CA GLY A 78 9.59 1.26 5.64
C GLY A 78 9.85 2.62 6.28
N SER A 79 11.08 2.86 6.75
CA SER A 79 11.46 4.15 7.37
C SER A 79 11.40 5.30 6.38
N ASN A 80 11.61 5.03 5.08
CA ASN A 80 11.56 6.03 4.00
C ASN A 80 10.14 6.56 3.72
N ILE A 81 9.09 5.85 4.13
CA ILE A 81 7.68 6.23 3.92
C ILE A 81 6.91 6.43 5.23
N ILE A 82 7.56 6.26 6.38
CA ILE A 82 6.89 6.17 7.67
C ILE A 82 6.08 7.42 8.00
N TYR A 83 6.64 8.60 7.77
CA TYR A 83 5.99 9.89 8.03
C TYR A 83 4.83 10.20 7.07
N ASP A 84 4.82 9.57 5.89
CA ASP A 84 3.75 9.79 4.91
C ASP A 84 2.54 8.89 5.19
N LYS A 85 2.79 7.66 5.64
CA LYS A 85 1.77 6.61 5.72
C LYS A 85 1.24 6.39 7.13
N LEU A 86 2.13 6.19 8.10
CA LEU A 86 1.75 5.74 9.45
C LEU A 86 0.92 6.78 10.23
N PRO A 87 1.25 8.09 10.27
CA PRO A 87 0.47 9.06 11.04
C PRO A 87 -1.01 9.10 10.67
N THR A 88 -1.33 9.02 9.38
CA THR A 88 -2.72 9.04 8.91
C THR A 88 -3.47 7.82 9.42
N GLN A 89 -2.85 6.63 9.40
CA GLN A 89 -3.44 5.40 9.95
C GLN A 89 -3.73 5.53 11.44
N LEU A 90 -2.77 6.01 12.23
CA LEU A 90 -2.90 6.20 13.69
C LEU A 90 -3.99 7.22 14.06
N LEU A 91 -4.16 8.27 13.25
CA LEU A 91 -5.20 9.28 13.41
C LEU A 91 -6.57 8.85 12.87
N THR A 92 -6.65 7.72 12.17
CA THR A 92 -7.88 7.24 11.52
C THR A 92 -8.09 5.74 11.72
N ALA A 93 -7.72 4.90 10.75
CA ALA A 93 -8.06 3.47 10.67
C ALA A 93 -7.71 2.70 11.95
N LEU A 94 -6.55 2.99 12.54
CA LEU A 94 -6.01 2.31 13.72
C LEU A 94 -6.45 2.91 15.06
N ARG A 95 -7.28 3.96 15.09
CA ARG A 95 -7.76 4.57 16.36
C ARG A 95 -8.49 3.60 17.28
N CYS A 96 -9.08 2.54 16.73
CA CYS A 96 -9.75 1.51 17.51
C CYS A 96 -8.78 0.44 18.06
N CYS A 97 -7.55 0.39 17.56
CA CYS A 97 -6.52 -0.48 18.08
C CYS A 97 -5.83 0.21 19.27
N GLN A 98 -5.87 -0.42 20.44
CA GLN A 98 -5.34 0.20 21.67
C GLN A 98 -3.82 0.17 21.75
N ASP A 99 -3.19 -0.93 21.28
CA ASP A 99 -1.75 -1.16 21.37
C ASP A 99 -1.23 -1.79 20.05
N PRO A 100 -1.17 -1.02 18.95
CA PRO A 100 -0.60 -1.53 17.71
C PRO A 100 0.92 -1.75 17.89
N LEU A 101 1.39 -2.94 17.51
CA LEU A 101 2.82 -3.23 17.48
C LEU A 101 3.39 -2.80 16.11
N ILE A 102 4.31 -1.85 16.09
CA ILE A 102 4.76 -1.21 14.85
C ILE A 102 6.23 -1.57 14.59
N PHE A 103 6.50 -2.06 13.38
CA PHE A 103 7.81 -2.48 12.92
C PHE A 103 8.25 -1.70 11.68
N ALA A 104 9.51 -1.27 11.68
CA ALA A 104 10.19 -0.68 10.52
C ALA A 104 11.61 -1.25 10.38
N ASP A 105 12.33 -0.79 9.34
CA ASP A 105 13.77 -1.04 9.14
C ASP A 105 14.66 -0.04 9.93
N SER A 106 14.08 0.66 10.93
CA SER A 106 14.82 1.43 11.92
C SER A 106 13.99 1.69 13.18
N GLU A 107 14.71 1.88 14.29
CA GLU A 107 14.15 2.16 15.61
C GLU A 107 13.85 3.66 15.76
N GLN A 108 12.63 4.03 16.11
CA GLN A 108 12.25 5.44 16.38
C GLN A 108 10.91 5.55 17.12
N ASP A 109 10.62 6.74 17.64
CA ASP A 109 9.30 7.06 18.20
C ASP A 109 8.52 8.00 17.26
N ILE A 110 7.22 7.74 17.09
CA ILE A 110 6.28 8.63 16.40
C ILE A 110 5.18 9.01 17.38
N GLY A 111 5.33 10.18 17.98
CA GLY A 111 4.46 10.62 19.06
C GLY A 111 4.54 9.63 20.25
N PRO A 112 3.42 9.08 20.74
CA PRO A 112 3.44 8.10 21.83
C PRO A 112 3.71 6.66 21.36
N TYR A 113 3.86 6.43 20.06
CA TYR A 113 4.02 5.09 19.50
C TYR A 113 5.49 4.78 19.24
N HIS A 114 5.95 3.66 19.79
CA HIS A 114 7.29 3.16 19.58
C HIS A 114 7.33 2.28 18.32
N VAL A 115 8.33 2.48 17.48
CA VAL A 115 8.54 1.76 16.23
C VAL A 115 9.83 0.97 16.34
N TYR A 116 9.67 -0.35 16.38
CA TYR A 116 10.77 -1.30 16.54
C TYR A 116 11.52 -1.52 15.23
N ASP A 117 12.86 -1.58 15.33
CA ASP A 117 13.70 -2.05 14.25
C ASP A 117 13.64 -3.58 14.13
N VAL A 118 12.79 -4.08 13.23
CA VAL A 118 12.60 -5.51 13.03
C VAL A 118 13.80 -6.22 12.43
N LEU A 119 14.79 -5.46 11.94
CA LEU A 119 16.01 -6.00 11.37
C LEU A 119 17.17 -5.96 12.38
N ALA A 120 16.93 -5.51 13.62
CA ALA A 120 17.96 -5.38 14.64
C ALA A 120 18.63 -6.73 14.96
N ASN A 121 17.88 -7.83 14.93
CA ASN A 121 18.35 -9.16 15.29
C ASN A 121 18.75 -10.04 14.10
N VAL A 122 18.77 -9.49 12.87
CA VAL A 122 19.32 -10.20 11.71
C VAL A 122 20.81 -10.47 11.94
N ASN A 123 21.30 -11.62 11.44
CA ASN A 123 22.71 -12.01 11.50
C ASN A 123 23.68 -10.84 11.22
N GLU A 124 24.59 -10.58 12.17
CA GLU A 124 25.52 -9.43 12.10
C GLU A 124 26.43 -9.45 10.86
N THR A 125 26.90 -10.63 10.45
CA THR A 125 27.73 -10.76 9.24
C THR A 125 26.92 -10.38 8.00
N LEU A 126 25.66 -10.82 7.93
CA LEU A 126 24.76 -10.49 6.83
C LEU A 126 24.48 -8.97 6.80
N LYS A 127 24.11 -8.37 7.94
CA LYS A 127 23.90 -6.92 8.06
C LYS A 127 25.12 -6.10 7.66
N ALA A 128 26.33 -6.58 8.00
CA ALA A 128 27.57 -5.88 7.72
C ALA A 128 28.00 -6.00 6.25
N THR A 129 27.80 -7.16 5.61
CA THR A 129 28.48 -7.50 4.35
C THR A 129 27.56 -7.68 3.15
N HIS A 130 26.30 -8.09 3.35
CA HIS A 130 25.42 -8.42 2.22
C HIS A 130 24.97 -7.16 1.45
N PRO A 131 24.84 -7.23 0.11
CA PRO A 131 24.34 -6.12 -0.71
C PRO A 131 22.94 -5.64 -0.33
N ASP A 132 22.00 -6.54 -0.03
CA ASP A 132 20.63 -6.19 0.38
C ASP A 132 20.63 -5.27 1.61
N PHE A 133 21.59 -5.47 2.53
CA PHE A 133 21.75 -4.64 3.74
C PHE A 133 22.52 -3.33 3.52
N ALA A 134 22.99 -3.03 2.29
CA ALA A 134 23.54 -1.72 1.96
C ALA A 134 22.50 -0.61 2.17
N TYR A 135 21.23 -0.90 1.88
CA TYR A 135 20.13 0.02 2.13
C TYR A 135 19.91 0.25 3.63
N TYR A 136 19.93 -0.81 4.45
CA TYR A 136 19.84 -0.71 5.90
C TYR A 136 20.95 0.15 6.51
N ARG A 137 22.21 -0.05 6.06
CA ARG A 137 23.35 0.79 6.48
C ARG A 137 23.15 2.26 6.06
N THR A 138 22.56 2.50 4.88
CA THR A 138 22.22 3.85 4.42
C THR A 138 21.12 4.49 5.28
N ILE A 139 20.10 3.74 5.70
CA ILE A 139 19.08 4.23 6.64
C ILE A 139 19.75 4.69 7.95
N LYS A 140 20.66 3.88 8.51
CA LYS A 140 21.39 4.22 9.74
C LYS A 140 22.27 5.47 9.59
N ASP A 141 22.96 5.63 8.45
CA ASP A 141 23.70 6.85 8.12
C ASP A 141 22.79 8.09 8.08
N TYR A 142 21.64 8.01 7.40
CA TYR A 142 20.69 9.11 7.32
C TYR A 142 20.17 9.53 8.71
N LEU A 143 19.80 8.57 9.54
CA LEU A 143 19.28 8.84 10.88
C LEU A 143 20.37 9.43 11.79
N SER A 144 21.57 8.85 11.80
CA SER A 144 22.67 9.34 12.64
C SER A 144 23.18 10.73 12.23
N SER A 145 23.00 11.10 10.95
CA SER A 145 23.36 12.42 10.42
C SER A 145 22.21 13.44 10.43
N GLY A 146 21.02 13.06 10.90
CA GLY A 146 19.83 13.93 10.94
C GLY A 146 19.31 14.30 9.54
N ARG A 147 19.61 13.50 8.52
CA ARG A 147 19.14 13.71 7.15
C ARG A 147 17.69 13.25 7.02
N ASP A 148 16.96 13.91 6.13
CA ASP A 148 15.59 13.54 5.83
C ASP A 148 15.52 12.15 5.16
N ILE A 149 15.00 11.17 5.90
CA ILE A 149 14.89 9.78 5.46
C ILE A 149 13.97 9.61 4.23
N ARG A 150 13.06 10.56 3.98
CA ARG A 150 12.13 10.53 2.83
C ARG A 150 12.86 10.67 1.50
N LEU A 151 14.09 11.18 1.50
CA LEU A 151 14.92 11.25 0.29
C LEU A 151 15.28 9.86 -0.25
N LEU A 152 15.20 8.81 0.57
CA LEU A 152 15.45 7.42 0.16
C LEU A 152 14.27 6.75 -0.57
N ARG A 153 13.17 7.46 -0.84
CA ARG A 153 12.01 6.94 -1.60
C ARG A 153 12.31 6.65 -3.07
N THR A 154 13.39 7.22 -3.61
CA THR A 154 13.86 6.95 -4.98
C THR A 154 14.54 5.59 -5.08
N SER A 155 15.05 5.03 -3.98
CA SER A 155 15.72 3.72 -3.92
C SER A 155 14.73 2.55 -3.78
N ARG A 156 13.69 2.51 -4.62
CA ARG A 156 12.57 1.56 -4.50
C ARG A 156 13.03 0.09 -4.50
N GLN A 157 13.92 -0.28 -5.42
CA GLN A 157 14.43 -1.65 -5.51
C GLN A 157 15.19 -2.06 -4.24
N ALA A 158 16.12 -1.21 -3.78
CA ALA A 158 16.90 -1.50 -2.57
C ALA A 158 16.03 -1.59 -1.31
N ALA A 159 14.94 -0.80 -1.23
CA ALA A 159 13.96 -0.92 -0.16
C ALA A 159 13.20 -2.25 -0.23
N TRP A 160 12.81 -2.69 -1.43
CA TRP A 160 12.15 -3.97 -1.66
C TRP A 160 13.06 -5.17 -1.33
N ASP A 161 14.31 -5.13 -1.79
CA ASP A 161 15.29 -6.20 -1.53
C ASP A 161 15.58 -6.36 -0.04
N LEU A 162 15.51 -5.28 0.75
CA LEU A 162 15.62 -5.34 2.21
C LEU A 162 14.32 -5.80 2.89
N ASP A 163 13.15 -5.43 2.36
CA ASP A 163 11.85 -5.66 3.01
C ASP A 163 11.54 -7.15 3.24
N LYS A 164 12.03 -8.03 2.35
CA LYS A 164 11.84 -9.48 2.45
C LYS A 164 12.30 -10.04 3.80
N TYR A 165 13.36 -9.49 4.40
CA TYR A 165 13.91 -9.94 5.69
C TYR A 165 13.00 -9.66 6.88
N LYS A 166 12.02 -8.76 6.75
CA LYS A 166 11.18 -8.34 7.88
C LYS A 166 10.17 -9.42 8.30
N PHE A 167 9.74 -10.32 7.42
CA PHE A 167 8.57 -11.17 7.67
C PHE A 167 8.76 -12.18 8.80
N ILE A 168 9.85 -12.96 8.79
CA ILE A 168 10.11 -13.96 9.83
C ILE A 168 10.51 -13.28 11.15
N HIS A 169 11.34 -12.24 11.09
CA HIS A 169 11.71 -11.47 12.29
C HIS A 169 10.49 -10.82 12.95
N MET A 170 9.60 -10.22 12.16
CA MET A 170 8.33 -9.66 12.64
C MET A 170 7.47 -10.73 13.31
N LEU A 171 7.42 -11.93 12.74
CA LEU A 171 6.67 -13.06 13.31
C LEU A 171 7.21 -13.43 14.71
N VAL A 172 8.53 -13.60 14.82
CA VAL A 172 9.23 -13.94 16.07
C VAL A 172 9.05 -12.84 17.11
N GLU A 173 9.40 -11.60 16.77
CA GLU A 173 9.31 -10.47 17.71
C GLU A 173 7.88 -10.20 18.17
N THR A 174 6.89 -10.39 17.29
CA THR A 174 5.48 -10.27 17.68
C THR A 174 5.11 -11.27 18.77
N TRP A 175 5.52 -12.53 18.62
CA TRP A 175 5.21 -13.58 19.58
C TRP A 175 5.89 -13.36 20.93
N GLU A 176 7.15 -12.92 20.91
CA GLU A 176 7.90 -12.61 22.13
C GLU A 176 7.33 -11.41 22.88
N ARG A 177 6.96 -10.35 22.15
CA ARG A 177 6.50 -9.08 22.74
C ARG A 177 5.03 -9.10 23.15
N ARG A 178 4.20 -9.89 22.46
CA ARG A 178 2.74 -9.93 22.62
C ARG A 178 2.23 -11.38 22.59
N PRO A 179 2.74 -12.28 23.46
CA PRO A 179 2.28 -13.67 23.50
C PRO A 179 0.83 -13.77 23.97
N GLY A 180 0.16 -14.87 23.63
CA GLY A 180 -1.13 -15.24 24.21
C GLY A 180 -2.37 -14.56 23.63
N HIS A 181 -2.24 -13.73 22.59
CA HIS A 181 -3.39 -13.22 21.86
C HIS A 181 -4.02 -14.33 21.02
N ASP A 182 -5.34 -14.26 20.82
CA ASP A 182 -6.07 -15.24 20.01
C ASP A 182 -5.85 -15.02 18.51
N TRP A 183 -5.64 -13.77 18.10
CA TRP A 183 -5.44 -13.37 16.72
C TRP A 183 -4.30 -12.37 16.56
N TYR A 184 -3.48 -12.58 15.53
CA TYR A 184 -2.38 -11.71 15.11
C TYR A 184 -2.66 -11.23 13.70
N VAL A 185 -2.87 -9.92 13.55
CA VAL A 185 -3.32 -9.26 12.32
C VAL A 185 -2.19 -8.39 11.79
N PHE A 186 -1.47 -8.90 10.81
CA PHE A 186 -0.36 -8.21 10.15
C PHE A 186 -0.88 -7.38 8.98
N VAL A 187 -0.61 -6.09 8.99
CA VAL A 187 -0.97 -5.12 7.94
C VAL A 187 0.21 -4.21 7.62
N GLU A 188 0.21 -3.58 6.45
CA GLU A 188 1.21 -2.56 6.11
C GLU A 188 0.68 -1.15 6.39
N ALA A 189 1.56 -0.16 6.53
CA ALA A 189 1.16 1.23 6.78
C ALA A 189 0.32 1.86 5.63
N ASP A 190 0.29 1.23 4.45
CA ASP A 190 -0.58 1.56 3.32
C ASP A 190 -1.68 0.51 3.09
N THR A 191 -2.09 -0.19 4.15
CA THR A 191 -3.26 -1.08 4.19
C THR A 191 -4.34 -0.45 5.06
N TYR A 192 -5.56 -0.30 4.54
CA TYR A 192 -6.70 0.15 5.36
C TYR A 192 -7.36 -1.04 6.03
N LEU A 193 -7.50 -1.01 7.36
CA LEU A 193 -8.12 -2.08 8.14
C LEU A 193 -9.54 -1.69 8.57
N PHE A 194 -10.54 -2.46 8.11
CA PHE A 194 -11.94 -2.26 8.49
C PHE A 194 -12.22 -2.91 9.85
N TRP A 195 -11.91 -2.18 10.92
CA TRP A 195 -11.91 -2.69 12.29
C TRP A 195 -13.23 -3.37 12.70
N GLY A 196 -14.38 -2.74 12.42
CA GLY A 196 -15.68 -3.30 12.77
C GLY A 196 -15.95 -4.64 12.07
N ASN A 197 -15.56 -4.77 10.80
CA ASN A 197 -15.70 -6.01 10.06
C ASN A 197 -14.74 -7.09 10.56
N LEU A 198 -13.48 -6.72 10.84
CA LEU A 198 -12.47 -7.63 11.39
C LEU A 198 -12.96 -8.26 12.70
N VAL A 199 -13.38 -7.45 13.67
CA VAL A 199 -13.81 -7.94 14.99
C VAL A 199 -15.01 -8.87 14.86
N GLN A 200 -15.98 -8.52 14.02
CA GLN A 200 -17.11 -9.40 13.73
C GLN A 200 -16.65 -10.71 13.09
N TRP A 201 -15.78 -10.64 12.10
CA TRP A 201 -15.31 -11.84 11.39
C TRP A 201 -14.56 -12.80 12.30
N LEU A 202 -13.61 -12.31 13.08
CA LEU A 202 -12.80 -13.12 13.99
C LEU A 202 -13.63 -13.80 15.08
N ALA A 203 -14.69 -13.15 15.56
CA ALA A 203 -15.63 -13.73 16.52
C ALA A 203 -16.39 -14.97 16.00
N ARG A 204 -16.34 -15.25 14.69
CA ARG A 204 -16.99 -16.41 14.06
C ARG A 204 -16.06 -17.61 13.91
N MET A 205 -14.79 -17.48 14.29
CA MET A 205 -13.77 -18.50 14.09
C MET A 205 -13.13 -18.92 15.42
N ASP A 206 -12.52 -20.10 15.42
CA ASP A 206 -11.88 -20.69 16.59
C ASP A 206 -10.35 -20.45 16.53
N PRO A 207 -9.76 -19.61 17.41
CA PRO A 207 -8.33 -19.32 17.42
C PRO A 207 -7.46 -20.51 17.88
N ALA A 208 -8.07 -21.59 18.39
CA ALA A 208 -7.38 -22.84 18.70
C ALA A 208 -7.13 -23.72 17.47
N LYS A 209 -7.66 -23.35 16.29
CA LYS A 209 -7.35 -24.00 15.01
C LYS A 209 -6.18 -23.30 14.33
N PRO A 210 -5.30 -24.01 13.60
CA PRO A 210 -4.15 -23.44 12.90
C PRO A 210 -4.57 -22.66 11.65
N LEU A 211 -5.12 -21.47 11.83
CA LEU A 211 -5.64 -20.64 10.75
C LEU A 211 -4.57 -19.66 10.26
N TYR A 212 -4.30 -19.71 8.96
CA TYR A 212 -3.55 -18.73 8.18
C TYR A 212 -4.46 -18.14 7.10
N LEU A 213 -4.88 -16.89 7.29
CA LEU A 213 -5.88 -16.22 6.47
C LEU A 213 -5.25 -15.07 5.68
N GLY A 214 -5.57 -14.98 4.39
CA GLY A 214 -5.07 -13.89 3.54
C GLY A 214 -5.60 -13.94 2.11
N SER A 215 -5.24 -12.93 1.30
CA SER A 215 -5.54 -12.92 -0.13
C SER A 215 -4.45 -13.69 -0.89
N ALA A 216 -4.82 -14.74 -1.63
CA ALA A 216 -3.83 -15.58 -2.30
C ALA A 216 -3.12 -14.87 -3.47
N ALA A 217 -1.79 -14.80 -3.41
CA ALA A 217 -0.88 -14.63 -4.54
C ALA A 217 -0.30 -15.99 -4.95
N THR A 218 0.28 -16.08 -6.14
CA THR A 218 0.88 -17.34 -6.64
C THR A 218 2.31 -17.10 -7.11
N PHE A 219 3.23 -17.94 -6.65
CA PHE A 219 4.63 -17.96 -7.07
C PHE A 219 5.12 -19.41 -7.07
N GLN A 220 5.84 -19.83 -8.12
CA GLN A 220 6.31 -21.22 -8.28
C GLN A 220 5.20 -22.29 -8.08
N SER A 221 3.97 -21.99 -8.52
CA SER A 221 2.77 -22.85 -8.35
C SER A 221 2.27 -23.01 -6.91
N GLU A 222 2.87 -22.31 -5.94
CA GLU A 222 2.46 -22.28 -4.55
C GLU A 222 1.65 -21.01 -4.27
N LYS A 223 0.65 -21.12 -3.40
CA LYS A 223 -0.19 -19.99 -2.99
C LYS A 223 0.23 -19.51 -1.61
N PHE A 224 0.39 -18.21 -1.46
CA PHE A 224 0.73 -17.54 -0.21
C PHE A 224 -0.15 -16.31 -0.04
N ALA A 225 -0.36 -15.86 1.21
CA ALA A 225 -1.07 -14.61 1.45
C ALA A 225 -0.19 -13.44 0.99
N HIS A 226 -0.73 -12.61 0.09
CA HIS A 226 -0.09 -11.37 -0.34
C HIS A 226 0.07 -10.42 0.86
N GLY A 227 1.32 -10.09 1.21
CA GLY A 227 1.66 -9.33 2.42
C GLY A 227 0.95 -7.97 2.53
N GLY A 228 0.88 -7.23 1.42
CA GLY A 228 0.19 -5.94 1.36
C GLY A 228 -1.33 -6.06 1.57
N SER A 229 -1.95 -7.17 1.20
CA SER A 229 -3.38 -7.40 1.50
C SER A 229 -3.64 -7.72 2.98
N GLY A 230 -2.59 -7.89 3.76
CA GLY A 230 -2.63 -8.32 5.15
C GLY A 230 -2.62 -9.83 5.31
N VAL A 231 -2.16 -10.26 6.48
CA VAL A 231 -2.09 -11.66 6.91
C VAL A 231 -2.68 -11.76 8.30
N ILE A 232 -3.55 -12.75 8.53
CA ILE A 232 -4.08 -13.02 9.87
C ILE A 232 -3.70 -14.43 10.28
N LEU A 233 -3.07 -14.56 11.44
CA LEU A 233 -2.69 -15.81 12.06
C LEU A 233 -3.45 -15.99 13.38
N SER A 234 -4.04 -17.16 13.55
CA SER A 234 -4.55 -17.60 14.85
C SER A 234 -3.42 -17.86 15.84
N ARG A 235 -3.74 -17.86 17.14
CA ARG A 235 -2.83 -18.28 18.21
C ARG A 235 -2.21 -19.64 17.95
N GLU A 236 -3.02 -20.62 17.53
CA GLU A 236 -2.50 -21.96 17.24
C GLU A 236 -1.53 -21.97 16.05
N ALA A 237 -1.78 -21.17 15.00
CA ALA A 237 -0.83 -21.04 13.89
C ALA A 237 0.52 -20.45 14.33
N MET A 238 0.50 -19.35 15.09
CA MET A 238 1.71 -18.74 15.66
C MET A 238 2.47 -19.74 16.53
N LYS A 239 1.75 -20.39 17.44
CA LYS A 239 2.29 -21.39 18.37
C LYS A 239 3.03 -22.51 17.65
N ARG A 240 2.43 -23.10 16.60
CA ARG A 240 3.05 -24.21 15.85
C ARG A 240 4.38 -23.85 15.20
N VAL A 241 4.54 -22.59 14.80
CA VAL A 241 5.75 -22.11 14.14
C VAL A 241 6.83 -21.72 15.14
N LEU A 242 6.45 -21.15 16.28
CA LEU A 242 7.38 -20.44 17.17
C LEU A 242 7.66 -21.17 18.50
N ASP A 243 6.74 -22.02 18.99
CA ASP A 243 6.96 -22.71 20.26
C ASP A 243 8.14 -23.68 20.18
N GLY A 244 9.15 -23.44 21.01
CA GLY A 244 10.35 -24.28 21.09
C GLY A 244 11.32 -24.11 19.93
N ASP A 245 11.18 -23.06 19.12
CA ASP A 245 11.98 -22.81 17.92
C ASP A 245 12.64 -21.42 17.94
N ALA A 246 13.54 -21.20 18.92
CA ALA A 246 14.22 -19.92 19.11
C ALA A 246 15.15 -19.52 17.94
N ASP A 247 15.58 -20.50 17.14
CA ASP A 247 16.52 -20.30 16.03
C ASP A 247 15.82 -20.09 14.68
N LEU A 248 14.48 -19.95 14.65
CA LEU A 248 13.72 -19.82 13.41
C LEU A 248 14.24 -18.69 12.53
N ALA A 249 14.36 -17.48 13.08
CA ALA A 249 14.82 -16.31 12.33
C ALA A 249 16.23 -16.50 11.77
N ALA A 250 17.16 -17.03 12.58
CA ALA A 250 18.54 -17.27 12.17
C ALA A 250 18.64 -18.27 11.00
N ARG A 251 17.82 -19.33 10.99
CA ARG A 251 17.79 -20.28 9.86
C ARG A 251 17.28 -19.64 8.58
N TYR A 252 16.29 -18.75 8.68
CA TYR A 252 15.77 -18.06 7.51
C TYR A 252 16.73 -16.99 6.99
N ASP A 253 17.49 -16.30 7.86
CA ASP A 253 18.52 -15.34 7.46
C ASP A 253 19.55 -15.95 6.48
N GLU A 254 19.93 -17.21 6.69
CA GLU A 254 20.91 -17.92 5.85
C GLU A 254 20.45 -18.11 4.41
N HIS A 255 19.14 -18.24 4.16
CA HIS A 255 18.58 -18.57 2.84
C HIS A 255 17.71 -17.46 2.24
N MET A 256 17.42 -16.41 3.00
CA MET A 256 16.53 -15.32 2.57
C MET A 256 17.04 -14.58 1.32
N HIS A 257 18.36 -14.56 1.12
CA HIS A 257 18.98 -13.90 -0.02
C HIS A 257 18.64 -14.58 -1.36
N ASP A 258 18.32 -15.88 -1.34
CA ASP A 258 17.89 -16.65 -2.52
C ASP A 258 16.41 -16.41 -2.89
N GLU A 259 15.68 -15.69 -2.04
CA GLU A 259 14.24 -15.47 -2.18
C GLU A 259 13.90 -14.02 -2.59
N ILE A 260 12.76 -13.88 -3.28
CA ILE A 260 12.28 -12.60 -3.82
C ILE A 260 11.16 -12.00 -2.95
N TYR A 261 10.37 -12.86 -2.30
CA TYR A 261 9.12 -12.50 -1.64
C TYR A 261 9.13 -12.95 -0.17
N GLY A 262 9.08 -12.00 0.77
CA GLY A 262 9.11 -12.34 2.20
C GLY A 262 7.83 -13.00 2.72
N ASP A 263 6.69 -12.66 2.14
CA ASP A 263 5.40 -13.30 2.39
C ASP A 263 5.34 -14.75 1.85
N TYR A 264 6.02 -15.04 0.73
CA TYR A 264 6.23 -16.42 0.28
C TYR A 264 7.06 -17.23 1.29
N VAL A 265 8.11 -16.63 1.85
CA VAL A 265 8.93 -17.28 2.90
C VAL A 265 8.14 -17.53 4.18
N LEU A 266 7.32 -16.56 4.60
CA LEU A 266 6.38 -16.75 5.71
C LEU A 266 5.45 -17.95 5.47
N MET A 267 4.90 -18.07 4.26
CA MET A 267 4.08 -19.23 3.90
C MET A 267 4.85 -20.54 4.02
N LYS A 268 6.09 -20.62 3.53
CA LYS A 268 6.93 -21.84 3.67
C LYS A 268 7.10 -22.24 5.13
N ALA A 269 7.42 -21.28 6.01
CA ALA A 269 7.57 -21.52 7.44
C ALA A 269 6.28 -22.05 8.10
N LEU A 270 5.13 -21.52 7.71
CA LEU A 270 3.81 -21.97 8.16
C LEU A 270 3.49 -23.38 7.63
N LYS A 271 3.72 -23.62 6.35
CA LYS A 271 3.43 -24.88 5.65
C LYS A 271 4.26 -26.04 6.20
N GLU A 272 5.52 -25.80 6.54
CA GLU A 272 6.41 -26.79 7.21
C GLU A 272 5.83 -27.31 8.53
N LYS A 273 4.97 -26.51 9.19
CA LYS A 273 4.31 -26.87 10.45
C LYS A 273 2.84 -27.26 10.26
N GLY A 274 2.44 -27.55 9.02
CA GLY A 274 1.09 -27.98 8.65
C GLY A 274 0.04 -26.87 8.77
N VAL A 275 0.43 -25.61 8.62
CA VAL A 275 -0.47 -24.46 8.58
C VAL A 275 -0.60 -23.99 7.13
N GLU A 276 -1.74 -24.27 6.51
CA GLU A 276 -1.99 -23.95 5.09
C GLU A 276 -2.78 -22.65 4.92
N LEU A 277 -2.57 -21.98 3.79
CA LEU A 277 -3.30 -20.77 3.45
C LEU A 277 -4.79 -21.05 3.21
N SER A 278 -5.63 -20.35 3.96
CA SER A 278 -7.03 -20.16 3.64
C SER A 278 -7.19 -18.86 2.84
N ASN A 279 -7.53 -18.99 1.55
CA ASN A 279 -7.75 -17.82 0.70
C ASN A 279 -9.05 -17.10 1.10
N LYS A 280 -8.94 -15.82 1.44
CA LYS A 280 -10.04 -14.96 1.92
C LYS A 280 -10.32 -13.77 1.01
N TRP A 281 -9.81 -13.81 -0.22
CA TRP A 281 -10.24 -12.91 -1.27
C TRP A 281 -11.73 -13.16 -1.62
N PRO A 282 -12.59 -12.14 -1.75
CA PRO A 282 -12.25 -10.71 -1.87
C PRO A 282 -12.42 -9.91 -0.56
N MET A 283 -12.67 -10.54 0.60
CA MET A 283 -12.76 -9.80 1.87
C MET A 283 -11.44 -9.13 2.23
N MET A 284 -10.32 -9.81 1.98
CA MET A 284 -8.98 -9.20 2.06
C MET A 284 -8.53 -8.82 0.66
N GLN A 285 -8.22 -7.55 0.42
CA GLN A 285 -8.01 -7.02 -0.92
C GLN A 285 -6.65 -6.36 -1.11
N GLY A 286 -6.01 -6.70 -2.24
CA GLY A 286 -4.83 -6.03 -2.77
C GLY A 286 -5.15 -4.78 -3.58
N GLU A 287 -6.43 -4.47 -3.74
CA GLU A 287 -6.98 -3.31 -4.43
C GLU A 287 -7.58 -2.29 -3.46
N LYS A 288 -7.57 -1.03 -3.88
CA LYS A 288 -8.19 0.09 -3.16
C LYS A 288 -9.55 0.44 -3.75
N GLN A 289 -10.27 1.36 -3.14
CA GLN A 289 -11.67 1.66 -3.48
C GLN A 289 -11.90 2.02 -4.96
N ASN A 290 -10.91 2.62 -5.64
CA ASN A 290 -11.02 2.95 -7.06
C ASN A 290 -10.65 1.79 -8.00
N THR A 291 -9.83 0.84 -7.56
CA THR A 291 -9.33 -0.27 -8.39
C THR A 291 -9.97 -1.63 -8.03
N LEU A 292 -10.81 -1.64 -6.99
CA LEU A 292 -11.60 -2.78 -6.58
C LEU A 292 -12.56 -3.20 -7.71
N PRO A 293 -12.49 -4.44 -8.22
CA PRO A 293 -13.43 -4.92 -9.22
C PRO A 293 -14.83 -5.06 -8.63
N PHE A 294 -15.85 -4.72 -9.41
CA PHE A 294 -17.25 -5.06 -9.15
C PHE A 294 -17.82 -5.89 -10.31
N GLY A 295 -18.86 -6.68 -10.04
CA GLY A 295 -19.45 -7.57 -11.04
C GLY A 295 -18.77 -8.94 -11.10
N PRO A 296 -18.91 -9.68 -12.21
CA PRO A 296 -18.61 -11.12 -12.29
C PRO A 296 -17.12 -11.47 -12.51
N GLY A 297 -16.30 -10.54 -13.02
CA GLY A 297 -14.86 -10.72 -13.20
C GLY A 297 -14.47 -11.70 -14.33
N PRO A 298 -13.15 -11.94 -14.52
CA PRO A 298 -12.63 -12.73 -15.64
C PRO A 298 -12.75 -14.25 -15.50
N ASN A 299 -12.62 -14.77 -14.28
CA ASN A 299 -12.56 -16.21 -14.03
C ASN A 299 -13.73 -16.66 -13.13
N THR A 300 -14.67 -17.41 -13.75
CA THR A 300 -15.68 -18.27 -13.10
C THR A 300 -16.80 -17.64 -12.25
N GLY A 301 -16.94 -16.32 -12.16
CA GLY A 301 -18.18 -15.69 -11.65
C GLY A 301 -18.26 -15.41 -10.15
N SER A 302 -17.12 -15.35 -9.43
CA SER A 302 -17.09 -14.83 -8.06
C SER A 302 -17.42 -13.34 -8.07
N ARG A 303 -18.66 -13.00 -7.72
CA ARG A 303 -19.15 -11.63 -7.70
C ARG A 303 -18.65 -10.90 -6.46
N HIS A 304 -18.13 -9.71 -6.68
CA HIS A 304 -17.78 -8.79 -5.60
C HIS A 304 -19.00 -7.96 -5.25
N GLY A 305 -19.40 -8.00 -3.98
CA GLY A 305 -20.45 -7.11 -3.51
C GLY A 305 -20.92 -7.45 -2.11
N CYS A 306 -21.23 -8.72 -1.88
CA CYS A 306 -21.90 -9.15 -0.66
C CYS A 306 -20.94 -9.60 0.45
N GLN A 307 -19.65 -9.71 0.13
CA GLN A 307 -18.63 -10.02 1.12
C GLN A 307 -18.25 -8.76 1.91
N PRO A 308 -18.13 -8.84 3.25
CA PRO A 308 -17.59 -7.76 4.06
C PRO A 308 -16.13 -7.47 3.74
N LEU A 309 -15.75 -6.21 3.67
CA LEU A 309 -14.38 -5.81 3.39
C LEU A 309 -13.55 -5.76 4.68
N ILE A 310 -12.43 -6.47 4.74
CA ILE A 310 -11.55 -6.56 5.91
C ILE A 310 -10.31 -5.68 5.71
N THR A 311 -9.69 -5.74 4.53
CA THR A 311 -8.53 -4.92 4.18
C THR A 311 -8.61 -4.40 2.74
N MET A 312 -7.98 -3.26 2.50
CA MET A 312 -7.65 -2.74 1.16
C MET A 312 -6.20 -2.28 1.10
N HIS A 313 -5.57 -2.46 -0.06
CA HIS A 313 -4.18 -2.10 -0.33
C HIS A 313 -4.04 -1.63 -1.79
N SER A 314 -3.02 -0.89 -2.22
CA SER A 314 -2.15 0.01 -1.47
C SER A 314 -2.83 1.39 -1.39
N VAL A 315 -3.33 1.76 -0.21
CA VAL A 315 -4.04 3.01 0.01
C VAL A 315 -3.07 4.19 0.19
N THR A 316 -3.39 5.33 -0.41
CA THR A 316 -2.74 6.60 -0.11
C THR A 316 -3.31 7.21 1.17
N PRO A 317 -2.63 8.18 1.80
CA PRO A 317 -3.22 8.91 2.93
C PRO A 317 -4.57 9.57 2.61
N VAL A 318 -4.77 10.00 1.36
CA VAL A 318 -6.04 10.54 0.88
C VAL A 318 -7.11 9.45 0.85
N ASP A 319 -6.77 8.26 0.33
CA ASP A 319 -7.66 7.10 0.32
C ASP A 319 -8.06 6.70 1.75
N VAL A 320 -7.09 6.63 2.68
CA VAL A 320 -7.33 6.32 4.11
C VAL A 320 -8.32 7.32 4.73
N ASN A 321 -8.07 8.62 4.56
CA ASN A 321 -8.96 9.65 5.10
C ASN A 321 -10.36 9.59 4.47
N ALA A 322 -10.46 9.33 3.17
CA ALA A 322 -11.75 9.19 2.49
C ALA A 322 -12.55 8.00 3.02
N MET A 323 -11.89 6.86 3.23
CA MET A 323 -12.49 5.65 3.81
C MET A 323 -12.92 5.85 5.25
N TRP A 324 -12.08 6.46 6.08
CA TRP A 324 -12.42 6.73 7.47
C TRP A 324 -13.62 7.67 7.57
N ASN A 325 -13.65 8.75 6.78
CA ASN A 325 -14.79 9.66 6.72
C ASN A 325 -16.08 8.97 6.25
N TYR A 326 -15.99 7.99 5.35
CA TYR A 326 -17.12 7.16 4.96
C TYR A 326 -17.64 6.36 6.16
N GLU A 327 -16.78 5.61 6.84
CA GLU A 327 -17.16 4.80 8.01
C GLU A 327 -17.79 5.65 9.14
N GLN A 328 -17.24 6.84 9.43
CA GLN A 328 -17.79 7.73 10.45
C GLN A 328 -19.19 8.26 10.12
N ARG A 329 -19.59 8.25 8.85
CA ARG A 329 -20.90 8.74 8.38
C ARG A 329 -21.86 7.61 8.00
N ARG A 330 -21.47 6.34 8.17
CA ARG A 330 -22.36 5.21 7.91
C ARG A 330 -23.57 5.30 8.84
N LYS A 331 -24.76 5.07 8.28
CA LYS A 331 -26.02 5.07 9.03
C LYS A 331 -26.08 3.93 10.06
N HIS A 332 -25.53 2.78 9.68
CA HIS A 332 -25.53 1.55 10.49
C HIS A 332 -24.08 1.06 10.68
N PRO A 333 -23.26 1.76 11.49
CA PRO A 333 -21.84 1.42 11.67
C PRO A 333 -21.62 0.06 12.34
N GLN A 334 -22.64 -0.48 13.01
CA GLN A 334 -22.61 -1.82 13.62
C GLN A 334 -22.79 -2.94 12.60
N GLU A 335 -23.39 -2.64 11.44
CA GLU A 335 -23.56 -3.63 10.38
C GLU A 335 -22.26 -3.79 9.58
N PRO A 336 -21.94 -5.03 9.12
CA PRO A 336 -20.77 -5.26 8.30
C PRO A 336 -20.76 -4.35 7.07
N LEU A 337 -19.63 -3.68 6.82
CA LEU A 337 -19.41 -2.90 5.60
C LEU A 337 -19.18 -3.86 4.44
N LEU A 338 -20.14 -3.91 3.52
CA LEU A 338 -20.05 -4.76 2.33
C LEU A 338 -19.28 -4.07 1.21
N ILE A 339 -18.55 -4.85 0.40
CA ILE A 339 -17.83 -4.33 -0.78
C ILE A 339 -18.75 -3.48 -1.66
N GLY A 340 -20.00 -3.95 -1.89
CA GLY A 340 -20.98 -3.26 -2.73
C GLY A 340 -21.36 -1.85 -2.24
N GLU A 341 -21.25 -1.56 -0.95
CA GLU A 341 -21.50 -0.22 -0.41
C GLU A 341 -20.47 0.80 -0.91
N LEU A 342 -19.22 0.36 -1.15
CA LEU A 342 -18.18 1.25 -1.66
C LEU A 342 -18.48 1.72 -3.09
N TYR A 343 -19.13 0.87 -3.90
CA TYR A 343 -19.58 1.28 -5.23
C TYR A 343 -20.46 2.52 -5.13
N ASP A 344 -21.50 2.50 -4.29
CA ASP A 344 -22.50 3.57 -4.23
C ASP A 344 -21.92 4.91 -3.76
N TYR A 345 -20.94 4.85 -2.85
CA TYR A 345 -20.34 6.04 -2.29
C TYR A 345 -19.22 6.62 -3.16
N PHE A 346 -18.31 5.77 -3.66
CA PHE A 346 -17.09 6.21 -4.36
C PHE A 346 -17.23 6.24 -5.89
N MET A 347 -18.21 5.54 -6.46
CA MET A 347 -18.34 5.43 -7.92
C MET A 347 -19.74 5.78 -8.43
N GLY A 348 -20.80 5.16 -7.91
CA GLY A 348 -22.11 5.05 -8.57
C GLY A 348 -22.77 6.35 -9.01
N ARG A 349 -22.69 7.43 -8.21
CA ARG A 349 -23.32 8.72 -8.57
C ARG A 349 -22.47 9.59 -9.52
N ALA A 350 -21.21 9.23 -9.72
CA ALA A 350 -20.24 10.06 -10.44
C ALA A 350 -19.47 9.30 -11.52
N LEU A 351 -19.84 8.03 -11.79
CA LEU A 351 -19.18 7.24 -12.82
C LEU A 351 -19.57 7.81 -14.20
N PRO A 352 -18.63 8.42 -14.94
CA PRO A 352 -18.94 8.98 -16.24
C PRO A 352 -19.03 7.87 -17.30
N SER A 353 -19.62 8.17 -18.45
CA SER A 353 -19.60 7.23 -19.59
C SER A 353 -18.20 7.10 -20.20
N GLN A 354 -17.38 8.15 -20.12
CA GLN A 354 -15.99 8.15 -20.59
C GLN A 354 -15.12 9.16 -19.83
N ARG A 355 -13.80 8.94 -19.85
CA ARG A 355 -12.78 9.89 -19.36
C ARG A 355 -11.53 9.84 -20.23
N ASP A 356 -11.02 11.01 -20.56
CA ASP A 356 -9.69 11.20 -21.16
C ASP A 356 -8.62 11.15 -20.07
N ASP A 357 -7.38 10.84 -20.47
CA ASP A 357 -6.18 10.69 -19.62
C ASP A 357 -6.43 9.78 -18.40
N TRP A 358 -7.14 8.68 -18.65
CA TRP A 358 -7.66 7.82 -17.59
C TRP A 358 -7.53 6.35 -17.94
N TYR A 359 -7.07 5.56 -16.97
CA TYR A 359 -6.94 4.12 -17.09
C TYR A 359 -7.81 3.41 -16.05
N ASN A 360 -8.82 2.70 -16.54
CA ASN A 360 -9.80 1.95 -15.73
C ASN A 360 -9.43 0.47 -15.49
N LEU A 361 -8.22 0.03 -15.88
CA LEU A 361 -7.73 -1.36 -15.76
C LEU A 361 -8.53 -2.37 -16.60
N SER A 362 -8.90 -1.98 -17.81
CA SER A 362 -9.62 -2.86 -18.74
C SER A 362 -8.67 -3.82 -19.47
N ASP A 363 -8.11 -4.78 -18.75
CA ASP A 363 -7.06 -5.67 -19.25
C ASP A 363 -7.49 -7.15 -19.34
N ASP A 364 -8.77 -7.48 -19.21
CA ASP A 364 -9.24 -8.87 -19.21
C ASP A 364 -9.18 -9.49 -20.62
N LEU A 365 -9.38 -8.67 -21.65
CA LEU A 365 -9.29 -9.05 -23.07
C LEU A 365 -8.80 -7.85 -23.90
N MET A 366 -7.80 -8.09 -24.75
CA MET A 366 -7.10 -7.07 -25.52
C MET A 366 -7.24 -7.29 -27.03
N PHE A 367 -7.39 -6.20 -27.77
CA PHE A 367 -7.40 -6.14 -29.23
C PHE A 367 -6.38 -5.10 -29.69
N ARG A 368 -5.49 -5.48 -30.59
CA ARG A 368 -4.35 -4.66 -31.03
C ARG A 368 -4.31 -4.60 -32.55
N ALA A 369 -3.58 -3.63 -33.07
CA ALA A 369 -3.34 -3.49 -34.50
C ALA A 369 -2.77 -4.78 -35.14
N PRO A 370 -3.07 -5.05 -36.43
CA PRO A 370 -2.57 -6.22 -37.13
C PRO A 370 -1.04 -6.34 -37.06
N GLY A 371 -0.56 -7.53 -36.70
CA GLY A 371 0.87 -7.82 -36.53
C GLY A 371 1.43 -7.49 -35.15
N VAL A 372 0.64 -6.88 -34.25
CA VAL A 372 1.03 -6.68 -32.85
C VAL A 372 0.53 -7.83 -32.00
N GLU A 373 1.46 -8.64 -31.51
CA GLU A 373 1.16 -9.74 -30.59
C GLU A 373 1.19 -9.28 -29.13
N GLY A 374 0.38 -9.93 -28.29
CA GLY A 374 0.36 -9.65 -26.87
C GLY A 374 -0.50 -10.63 -26.10
N GLN A 375 -0.34 -10.63 -24.78
CA GLN A 375 -1.13 -11.48 -23.89
C GLN A 375 -2.61 -11.06 -23.89
N ARG A 376 -3.47 -12.02 -23.49
CA ARG A 376 -4.91 -11.84 -23.31
C ARG A 376 -5.62 -11.37 -24.59
N GLN A 377 -5.19 -11.88 -25.74
CA GLN A 377 -5.76 -11.56 -27.06
C GLN A 377 -6.30 -12.82 -27.72
N LYS A 378 -7.49 -12.73 -28.32
CA LYS A 378 -8.06 -13.81 -29.14
C LYS A 378 -7.24 -14.01 -30.42
N SER A 379 -7.31 -15.20 -31.01
CA SER A 379 -6.79 -15.37 -32.37
C SER A 379 -7.64 -14.52 -33.35
N PRO A 380 -7.06 -13.97 -34.44
CA PRO A 380 -7.83 -13.22 -35.43
C PRO A 380 -8.99 -14.02 -36.08
N ALA A 381 -8.91 -15.35 -36.06
CA ALA A 381 -9.97 -16.23 -36.56
C ALA A 381 -11.20 -16.28 -35.64
N ASP A 382 -10.99 -16.07 -34.34
CA ASP A 382 -12.04 -16.12 -33.30
C ASP A 382 -12.69 -14.74 -33.04
N MET A 383 -12.17 -13.68 -33.68
CA MET A 383 -12.70 -12.33 -33.55
C MET A 383 -13.91 -12.10 -34.46
N THR A 384 -14.95 -11.50 -33.90
CA THR A 384 -16.08 -10.95 -34.67
C THR A 384 -15.61 -9.80 -35.59
N PRO A 385 -16.38 -9.43 -36.63
CA PRO A 385 -16.04 -8.28 -37.48
C PRO A 385 -15.85 -6.98 -36.71
N VAL A 386 -16.62 -6.76 -35.63
CA VAL A 386 -16.52 -5.54 -34.81
C VAL A 386 -15.28 -5.58 -33.90
N GLU A 387 -14.94 -6.74 -33.34
CA GLU A 387 -13.71 -6.92 -32.56
C GLU A 387 -12.43 -6.73 -33.40
N LYS A 388 -12.45 -7.12 -34.68
CA LYS A 388 -11.32 -6.90 -35.60
C LYS A 388 -11.01 -5.42 -35.81
N GLU A 389 -12.01 -4.56 -35.71
CA GLU A 389 -11.86 -3.11 -35.86
C GLU A 389 -11.71 -2.37 -34.52
N ALA A 390 -11.82 -3.06 -33.38
CA ALA A 390 -11.85 -2.44 -32.05
C ALA A 390 -10.58 -1.63 -31.74
N TYR A 391 -9.44 -2.04 -32.31
CA TYR A 391 -8.15 -1.37 -32.12
C TYR A 391 -8.03 -0.04 -32.87
N SER A 392 -8.93 0.27 -33.82
CA SER A 392 -8.74 1.37 -34.77
C SER A 392 -9.07 2.76 -34.21
N SER A 393 -9.94 2.84 -33.21
CA SER A 393 -10.38 4.09 -32.57
C SER A 393 -11.11 3.81 -31.26
N PHE A 394 -11.24 4.84 -30.42
CA PHE A 394 -12.03 4.76 -29.18
C PHE A 394 -13.48 4.36 -29.44
N GLU A 395 -14.10 4.90 -30.50
CA GLU A 395 -15.49 4.63 -30.85
C GLU A 395 -15.70 3.18 -31.31
N GLN A 396 -14.75 2.60 -32.04
CA GLN A 396 -14.81 1.18 -32.43
C GLN A 396 -14.57 0.27 -31.22
N CYS A 397 -13.66 0.64 -30.31
CA CYS A 397 -13.46 -0.05 -29.05
C CYS A 397 -14.74 -0.05 -28.20
N GLN A 398 -15.40 1.10 -28.08
CA GLN A 398 -16.69 1.25 -27.39
C GLN A 398 -17.76 0.35 -28.00
N LYS A 399 -17.91 0.39 -29.33
CA LYS A 399 -18.90 -0.42 -30.05
C LYS A 399 -18.65 -1.91 -29.81
N ALA A 400 -17.41 -2.36 -29.93
CA ALA A 400 -17.03 -3.74 -29.70
C ALA A 400 -17.33 -4.18 -28.25
N CYS A 401 -17.03 -3.34 -27.25
CA CYS A 401 -17.35 -3.64 -25.85
C CYS A 401 -18.87 -3.69 -25.62
N HIS A 402 -19.62 -2.78 -26.24
CA HIS A 402 -21.07 -2.78 -26.13
C HIS A 402 -21.70 -4.06 -26.69
N GLU A 403 -21.19 -4.60 -27.81
CA GLU A 403 -21.66 -5.88 -28.37
C GLU A 403 -21.16 -7.11 -27.58
N HIS A 404 -19.99 -7.03 -26.95
CA HIS A 404 -19.44 -8.15 -26.17
C HIS A 404 -20.23 -8.38 -24.88
N SER A 405 -20.85 -9.55 -24.73
CA SER A 405 -21.77 -9.86 -23.63
C SER A 405 -21.17 -9.72 -22.23
N LYS A 406 -19.87 -9.95 -22.08
CA LYS A 406 -19.16 -9.84 -20.79
C LYS A 406 -18.51 -8.48 -20.54
N CYS A 407 -18.46 -7.57 -21.52
CA CYS A 407 -17.70 -6.33 -21.36
C CYS A 407 -18.54 -5.26 -20.65
N PHE A 408 -18.04 -4.77 -19.52
CA PHE A 408 -18.67 -3.72 -18.71
C PHE A 408 -17.97 -2.36 -18.85
N GLN A 409 -16.69 -2.37 -19.18
CA GLN A 409 -15.89 -1.16 -19.39
C GLN A 409 -14.75 -1.48 -20.35
N PHE A 410 -14.20 -0.43 -20.95
CA PHE A 410 -13.13 -0.54 -21.93
C PHE A 410 -12.12 0.59 -21.77
N VAL A 411 -10.94 0.40 -22.34
CA VAL A 411 -9.92 1.43 -22.49
C VAL A 411 -9.36 1.40 -23.90
N TYR A 412 -9.01 2.57 -24.43
CA TYR A 412 -8.31 2.74 -25.68
C TYR A 412 -7.04 3.55 -25.48
N HIS A 413 -5.93 3.09 -26.03
CA HIS A 413 -4.68 3.82 -26.13
C HIS A 413 -3.85 3.23 -27.26
N ASP A 414 -3.07 4.03 -27.99
CA ASP A 414 -2.09 3.58 -28.99
C ASP A 414 -2.53 2.35 -29.84
N GLN A 415 -3.63 2.50 -30.57
CA GLN A 415 -4.21 1.43 -31.41
C GLN A 415 -4.41 0.09 -30.67
N THR A 416 -4.74 0.17 -29.37
CA THR A 416 -5.02 -0.94 -28.49
C THR A 416 -6.32 -0.67 -27.77
N CYS A 417 -7.22 -1.65 -27.83
CA CYS A 417 -8.49 -1.67 -27.13
C CYS A 417 -8.48 -2.78 -26.08
N GLY A 418 -8.75 -2.44 -24.83
CA GLY A 418 -8.85 -3.38 -23.72
C GLY A 418 -10.26 -3.41 -23.15
N PHE A 419 -10.76 -4.59 -22.79
CA PHE A 419 -12.04 -4.81 -22.13
C PHE A 419 -11.84 -5.25 -20.69
N SER A 420 -12.77 -4.90 -19.81
CA SER A 420 -12.95 -5.59 -18.53
C SER A 420 -14.30 -6.30 -18.43
N PHE A 421 -14.27 -7.46 -17.77
CA PHE A 421 -15.44 -8.24 -17.37
C PHE A 421 -15.88 -7.94 -15.93
N SER A 422 -15.31 -6.89 -15.36
CA SER A 422 -15.70 -6.24 -14.11
C SER A 422 -15.79 -4.74 -14.38
N TYR A 423 -16.33 -3.96 -13.43
CA TYR A 423 -16.33 -2.51 -13.53
C TYR A 423 -15.72 -1.88 -12.27
N ARG A 424 -14.97 -0.79 -12.47
CA ARG A 424 -14.24 -0.05 -11.43
C ARG A 424 -13.86 1.33 -11.94
N LEU A 425 -13.47 2.24 -11.05
CA LEU A 425 -13.14 3.61 -11.45
C LEU A 425 -11.75 3.72 -12.08
N GLY A 426 -10.72 3.08 -11.54
CA GLY A 426 -9.33 3.24 -11.98
C GLY A 426 -8.67 4.53 -11.51
N TYR A 427 -7.75 5.07 -12.30
CA TYR A 427 -6.95 6.24 -11.94
C TYR A 427 -6.57 7.08 -13.15
N GLN A 428 -6.25 8.35 -12.88
CA GLN A 428 -5.69 9.25 -13.88
C GLN A 428 -4.34 8.72 -14.33
N ARG A 429 -4.12 8.68 -15.64
CA ARG A 429 -2.88 8.26 -16.25
C ARG A 429 -2.48 9.30 -17.28
N ASP A 430 -1.57 10.18 -16.85
CA ASP A 430 -0.99 11.17 -17.74
C ASP A 430 -0.14 10.46 -18.82
N PRO A 431 -0.07 10.99 -20.05
CA PRO A 431 0.79 10.43 -21.08
C PRO A 431 2.26 10.43 -20.64
N GLU A 432 2.92 9.26 -20.66
CA GLU A 432 4.34 9.13 -20.36
C GLU A 432 5.12 8.77 -21.64
N GLY A 433 6.09 9.61 -22.01
CA GLY A 433 6.96 9.36 -23.17
C GLY A 433 6.20 9.33 -24.50
N ASP A 434 6.36 8.22 -25.24
CA ASP A 434 5.71 7.99 -26.54
C ASP A 434 4.37 7.22 -26.41
N GLU A 435 3.93 6.86 -25.18
CA GLU A 435 2.62 6.23 -24.99
C GLU A 435 1.50 7.25 -25.26
N GLY A 436 0.59 6.93 -26.20
CA GLY A 436 -0.59 7.75 -26.48
C GLY A 436 -1.52 7.89 -25.26
N PRO A 437 -2.39 8.92 -25.22
CA PRO A 437 -3.28 9.16 -24.10
C PRO A 437 -4.25 7.99 -23.90
N TYR A 438 -4.45 7.60 -22.65
CA TYR A 438 -5.42 6.58 -22.28
C TYR A 438 -6.81 7.21 -22.23
N LYS A 439 -7.77 6.58 -22.88
CA LYS A 439 -9.18 6.98 -22.80
C LYS A 439 -10.03 5.81 -22.35
N SER A 440 -10.70 5.96 -21.22
CA SER A 440 -11.52 4.91 -20.59
C SER A 440 -13.01 5.16 -20.81
N GLY A 441 -13.80 4.10 -20.91
CA GLY A 441 -15.26 4.17 -20.97
C GLY A 441 -15.96 3.06 -20.20
N TRP A 442 -17.21 3.31 -19.81
CA TRP A 442 -18.06 2.41 -19.02
C TRP A 442 -19.40 2.21 -19.71
N ILE A 443 -19.85 0.96 -19.81
CA ILE A 443 -21.14 0.59 -20.40
C ILE A 443 -22.21 0.66 -19.30
N LEU A 444 -22.68 1.88 -19.02
CA LEU A 444 -23.48 2.20 -17.83
C LEU A 444 -24.78 1.40 -17.73
N ASP A 445 -25.46 1.14 -18.84
CA ASP A 445 -26.68 0.34 -18.91
C ASP A 445 -26.44 -1.12 -18.51
N LYS A 446 -25.33 -1.73 -18.94
CA LYS A 446 -24.93 -3.07 -18.48
C LYS A 446 -24.58 -3.09 -17.00
N ILE A 447 -23.88 -2.06 -16.52
CA ILE A 447 -23.50 -1.95 -15.11
C ILE A 447 -24.74 -1.79 -14.23
N GLU A 448 -25.65 -0.88 -14.56
CA GLU A 448 -26.89 -0.67 -13.83
C GLU A 448 -27.74 -1.94 -13.80
N LYS A 449 -27.93 -2.58 -14.95
CA LYS A 449 -28.62 -3.86 -15.04
C LYS A 449 -27.97 -4.95 -14.18
N ASP A 450 -26.64 -5.07 -14.20
CA ASP A 450 -25.93 -6.06 -13.37
C ASP A 450 -26.15 -5.83 -11.88
N ARG A 451 -26.18 -4.57 -11.44
CA ARG A 451 -26.44 -4.22 -10.04
C ARG A 451 -27.88 -4.49 -9.61
N GLU A 452 -28.85 -4.17 -10.46
CA GLU A 452 -30.27 -4.44 -10.21
C GLU A 452 -30.57 -5.94 -10.15
N ASP A 453 -29.96 -6.73 -11.05
CA ASP A 453 -30.17 -8.18 -11.15
C ASP A 453 -29.50 -8.94 -9.97
N HIS A 454 -28.55 -8.32 -9.25
CA HIS A 454 -27.74 -9.00 -8.22
C HIS A 454 -27.65 -8.22 -6.89
N PRO A 455 -28.77 -7.94 -6.20
CA PRO A 455 -28.74 -7.28 -4.90
C PRO A 455 -28.22 -8.22 -3.80
N CYS A 456 -27.47 -7.67 -2.85
CA CYS A 456 -27.02 -8.40 -1.67
C CYS A 456 -28.15 -8.60 -0.66
N LYS A 457 -28.46 -9.86 -0.35
CA LYS A 457 -29.50 -10.22 0.63
C LYS A 457 -28.96 -10.32 2.06
N ALA A 458 -27.71 -10.75 2.20
CA ALA A 458 -27.02 -10.90 3.48
C ALA A 458 -25.49 -10.82 3.28
N PRO A 459 -24.73 -10.49 4.33
CA PRO A 459 -23.27 -10.58 4.31
C PRO A 459 -22.77 -12.01 4.06
N GLU A 460 -21.88 -12.17 3.10
CA GLU A 460 -21.23 -13.44 2.74
C GLU A 460 -19.82 -13.51 3.34
N TRP A 461 -19.68 -14.10 4.53
CA TRP A 461 -18.39 -14.31 5.16
C TRP A 461 -17.69 -15.55 4.58
N LEU A 462 -16.38 -15.43 4.29
CA LEU A 462 -15.56 -16.54 3.78
C LEU A 462 -14.82 -17.32 4.86
#